data_AF-A0A9Q1C0F7-F1
#
_entry.id   AF-A0A9Q1C0F7-F1
#
_cell.length_a   1.000
_cell.length_b   1.000
_cell.length_c   1.000
_cell.angle_alpha   90.00
_cell.angle_beta   90.00
_cell.angle_gamma   90.00
#
_symmetry.space_group_name_H-M   'P 1'
#
loop_
_entity.id
_entity.type
_entity.pdbx_description
1 polymer ?
#
loop_
_entity_poly.entity_id
_entity_poly.type
_entity_poly.pdbx_seq_one_letter_code
_entity_poly.pdbx_strand_id
1 'polypeptide(L)' 'MYFNTKKCFAMRITHWRNPEFFYYSLGDEILESTDCHTFLGVDISNTLSWNKHINSITSSAN' A
#
# COMPACT_ATOMS: atom_id res chain seq x y z
N MET A 1 -17.05 7.29 -12.67
CA MET A 1 -15.88 7.65 -11.85
C MET A 1 -14.64 7.22 -12.64
N TYR A 2 -13.70 8.12 -12.93
CA TYR A 2 -12.47 7.81 -13.68
C TYR A 2 -11.29 7.84 -12.71
N PHE A 3 -10.60 6.71 -12.55
CA PHE A 3 -9.43 6.61 -11.69
C PHE A 3 -8.16 6.90 -12.50
N ASN A 4 -7.22 7.61 -11.89
CA ASN A 4 -5.87 7.71 -12.45
C ASN A 4 -5.13 6.42 -12.08
N THR A 5 -5.18 5.45 -12.98
CA THR A 5 -4.61 4.10 -12.83
C THR A 5 -3.12 4.13 -12.47
N LYS A 6 -2.36 5.10 -12.98
CA LYS A 6 -0.93 5.29 -12.67
C LYS A 6 -0.64 5.69 -11.21
N LYS A 7 -1.66 6.14 -10.48
CA LYS A 7 -1.58 6.49 -9.05
C LYS A 7 -2.27 5.43 -8.17
N CYS A 8 -2.71 4.33 -8.76
CA CYS A 8 -3.35 3.23 -8.05
C CYS A 8 -2.32 2.13 -7.77
N PHE A 9 -2.43 1.55 -6.58
CA PHE A 9 -1.53 0.50 -6.12
C PHE A 9 -2.36 -0.66 -5.56
N ALA A 10 -1.83 -1.87 -5.66
CA ALA A 10 -2.39 -3.06 -5.03
C ALA A 10 -1.60 -3.37 -3.76
N MET A 11 -2.28 -3.45 -2.62
CA MET A 11 -1.69 -3.87 -1.35
C MET A 11 -2.38 -5.15 -0.89
N ARG A 12 -1.60 -6.19 -0.61
CA ARG A 12 -2.14 -7.44 -0.10
C ARG A 12 -2.04 -7.47 1.41
N ILE A 13 -3.18 -7.55 2.08
CA ILE A 13 -3.27 -7.71 3.52
C ILE A 13 -3.75 -9.13 3.81
N THR A 14 -2.89 -9.94 4.42
CA THR A 14 -3.20 -11.35 4.73
C THR A 14 -2.35 -11.86 5.88
N HIS A 15 -2.87 -12.82 6.63
CA HIS A 15 -2.13 -13.53 7.69
C HIS A 15 -1.55 -14.86 7.18
N TRP A 16 -1.76 -15.22 5.90
CA TRP A 16 -1.20 -16.44 5.31
C TRP A 16 0.31 -16.32 5.16
N ARG A 17 1.04 -17.34 5.63
CA ARG A 17 2.52 -17.36 5.60
C ARG A 17 3.09 -17.37 4.18
N ASN A 18 2.40 -18.05 3.27
CA ASN A 18 2.80 -18.17 1.86
C ASN A 18 1.64 -17.67 0.97
N PRO A 19 1.46 -16.35 0.84
CA PRO A 19 0.38 -15.80 0.05
C PRO A 19 0.68 -15.94 -1.44
N GLU A 20 -0.33 -16.34 -2.23
CA GLU A 20 -0.20 -16.38 -3.69
C GLU A 20 -0.20 -14.97 -4.28
N PHE A 21 0.72 -14.73 -5.21
CA PHE A 21 0.83 -13.45 -5.90
C PHE A 21 -0.10 -13.38 -7.10
N PHE A 22 -1.12 -12.53 -6.98
CA PHE A 22 -2.03 -12.17 -8.08
C PHE A 22 -1.78 -10.73 -8.52
N TYR A 23 -1.70 -10.52 -9.83
CA TYR A 23 -1.59 -9.21 -10.45
C TYR A 23 -2.98 -8.67 -10.75
N TYR A 24 -3.35 -7.58 -10.10
CA TYR A 24 -4.62 -6.91 -10.35
C TYR A 24 -4.47 -5.89 -11.48
N SER A 25 -5.47 -5.79 -12.36
CA SER A 25 -5.52 -4.78 -13.40
C SER A 25 -6.69 -3.82 -13.18
N LEU A 26 -6.49 -2.56 -13.54
CA LEU A 26 -7.53 -1.53 -13.56
C LEU A 26 -7.52 -0.87 -14.95
N GLY A 27 -8.52 -1.20 -15.78
CA GLY A 27 -8.46 -0.89 -17.20
C GLY A 27 -7.35 -1.68 -17.89
N ASP A 28 -6.54 -1.00 -18.69
CA ASP A 28 -5.42 -1.60 -19.42
C ASP A 28 -4.09 -1.59 -18.64
N GLU A 29 -4.08 -1.11 -17.40
CA GLU A 29 -2.87 -1.03 -16.56
C GLU A 29 -2.90 -2.09 -15.45
N ILE A 30 -1.77 -2.79 -15.28
CA ILE A 30 -1.52 -3.67 -14.13
C ILE A 30 -1.09 -2.81 -12.95
N LEU A 31 -1.75 -2.99 -11.81
CA LEU A 31 -1.45 -2.26 -10.58
C LEU A 31 -0.14 -2.74 -9.97
N GLU A 32 0.71 -1.78 -9.59
CA GLU A 32 1.93 -2.07 -8.87
C GLU A 32 1.62 -2.59 -7.46
N SER A 33 2.28 -3.69 -7.06
CA SER A 33 2.14 -4.25 -5.72
C SER A 33 3.05 -3.51 -4.73
N THR A 34 2.49 -3.05 -3.60
CA THR A 34 3.25 -2.37 -2.55
C THR A 34 2.94 -2.91 -1.16
N ASP A 35 3.95 -2.96 -0.31
CA ASP A 35 3.82 -3.35 1.10
C ASP A 35 3.43 -2.18 2.00
N CYS A 36 3.68 -0.94 1.56
CA CYS A 36 3.26 0.23 2.32
C CYS A 36 3.13 1.46 1.40
N HIS A 37 2.04 2.19 1.58
CA HIS A 37 1.77 3.40 0.82
C HIS A 37 1.06 4.45 1.68
N THR A 38 1.41 5.71 1.46
CA THR A 38 0.77 6.84 2.14
C THR A 38 -0.55 7.13 1.45
N PHE A 39 -1.65 7.03 2.20
CA PHE A 39 -2.97 7.40 1.71
C PHE A 39 -3.59 8.40 2.69
N LEU A 40 -3.97 9.57 2.16
CA LEU A 40 -4.54 10.69 2.94
C LEU A 40 -3.67 11.11 4.15
N GLY A 41 -2.34 11.08 3.98
CA GLY A 41 -1.39 11.48 5.03
C GLY A 41 -1.08 10.39 6.07
N VAL A 42 -1.58 9.18 5.86
CA VAL A 42 -1.36 8.03 6.75
C VAL A 42 -0.61 6.94 6.01
N ASP A 43 0.47 6.43 6.61
CA ASP A 43 1.20 5.29 6.05
C ASP A 43 0.48 3.99 6.37
N ILE A 44 -0.18 3.42 5.35
CA ILE A 44 -0.85 2.13 5.46
C ILE A 44 0.16 1.05 5.11
N SER A 45 0.25 0.00 5.91
CA SER A 45 1.12 -1.15 5.67
C SER A 45 0.32 -2.43 5.45
N ASN A 46 0.88 -3.38 4.70
CA ASN A 46 0.30 -4.70 4.42
C ASN A 46 0.09 -5.56 5.68
N THR A 47 0.87 -5.30 6.73
CA THR A 47 0.76 -5.91 8.06
C THR A 47 -0.23 -5.19 8.98
N LEU A 48 -0.79 -4.07 8.53
CA LEU A 48 -1.61 -3.15 9.33
C LEU A 48 -0.90 -2.64 10.60
N SER A 49 0.43 -2.70 10.63
CA SER A 49 1.23 -2.13 11.71
C SER A 49 1.38 -0.63 11.53
N TRP A 50 1.27 0.10 12.64
CA TRP A 50 1.47 1.55 12.72
C TRP A 50 2.94 1.95 12.87
N ASN A 51 3.85 0.99 13.06
CA ASN A 51 5.25 1.27 13.36
C ASN A 51 5.90 2.19 12.32
N LYS A 52 5.65 1.94 11.02
CA LYS A 52 6.21 2.76 9.94
C LYS A 52 5.67 4.18 9.98
N HIS A 53 4.36 4.34 10.16
CA HIS A 53 3.74 5.67 10.30
C HIS A 53 4.30 6.43 11.50
N ILE A 54 4.36 5.79 12.68
CA ILE A 54 4.88 6.39 13.91
C ILE A 54 6.32 6.84 13.71
N ASN A 55 7.18 5.97 13.15
CA ASN A 55 8.59 6.31 12.88
C ASN A 55 8.73 7.47 11.88
N SER A 56 7.87 7.52 10.86
CA SER A 56 7.84 8.61 9.87
C SER A 56 7.52 9.95 10.52
N ILE A 57 6.49 9.99 11.38
CA ILE A 57 6.08 11.20 12.09
C ILE A 57 7.11 11.62 13.14
N THR A 58 7.64 10.68 13.94
CA THR A 58 8.63 11.01 14.98
C THR A 58 9.97 11.45 14.42
N SER A 59 10.42 10.86 13.31
CA SER A 59 11.65 11.30 12.62
C SER A 59 11.51 12.68 11.99
N SER A 60 10.32 13.04 11.49
CA SER A 60 10.05 14.36 10.92
C SER A 60 9.93 15.48 11.96
N ALA A 61 9.85 15.14 13.24
CA ALA A 61 9.68 16.09 14.34
C ALA A 61 11.00 16.54 15.00
N ASN A 62 12.13 15.89 14.69
CA ASN A 62 13.48 16.29 15.13
C ASN A 62 14.14 17.24 14.13
#